data_AF-A0A1D9GSN3-F1
#
_entry.id   AF-A0A1D9GSN3-F1
#
_cell.length_a   1.000
_cell.length_b   1.000
_cell.length_c   1.000
_cell.angle_alpha   90.00
_cell.angle_beta   90.00
_cell.angle_gamma   90.00
#
_symmetry.space_group_name_H-M   'P 1'
#
loop_
_entity.id
_entity.type
_entity.pdbx_description
1 polymer ?
#
loop_
_entity_poly.entity_id
_entity_poly.type
_entity_poly.pdbx_seq_one_letter_code
_entity_poly.pdbx_strand_id
1 'polypeptide(L)'
;MASRQAQPLNEHDLEHRSLRLQVFLLRQLLLRLYTEQYGERAPAVVAERLAQVRDAESGQGLHPAEQAMLLDETAEAFADVDEHLDLIQAGAL
;
A
#
# COMPACT_ATOMS: atom_id res chain seq x y z
N MET A 1 -36.89 -4.54 -16.38
CA MET A 1 -35.51 -4.69 -15.90
C MET A 1 -34.65 -3.71 -16.66
N ALA A 2 -34.27 -2.59 -16.03
CA ALA A 2 -33.40 -1.60 -16.67
C ALA A 2 -31.96 -2.13 -16.65
N SER A 3 -31.41 -2.44 -17.81
CA SER A 3 -29.99 -2.69 -18.01
C SER A 3 -29.23 -1.44 -17.57
N ARG A 4 -28.55 -1.48 -16.42
CA ARG A 4 -27.53 -0.49 -16.07
C ARG A 4 -26.48 -0.53 -17.18
N GLN A 5 -26.55 0.40 -18.12
CA GLN A 5 -25.46 0.61 -19.08
C GLN A 5 -24.23 0.99 -18.25
N ALA A 6 -23.21 0.15 -18.29
CA ALA A 6 -21.92 0.48 -17.70
C ALA A 6 -21.43 1.78 -18.38
N GLN A 7 -21.16 2.81 -17.58
CA GLN A 7 -20.54 4.02 -18.10
C GLN A 7 -19.19 3.65 -18.73
N PRO A 8 -18.89 4.16 -19.93
CA PRO A 8 -17.59 3.92 -20.54
C PRO A 8 -16.50 4.58 -19.69
N LEU A 9 -15.44 3.83 -19.39
CA LEU A 9 -14.26 4.35 -18.70
C LEU A 9 -13.65 5.49 -19.54
N ASN A 10 -13.40 6.63 -18.91
CA ASN A 10 -12.70 7.72 -19.56
C ASN A 10 -11.16 7.50 -19.49
N GLU A 11 -10.40 8.32 -20.20
CA GLU A 11 -8.92 8.23 -20.26
C GLU A 11 -8.28 8.35 -18.86
N HIS A 12 -8.79 9.27 -18.04
CA HIS A 12 -8.34 9.47 -16.66
C HIS A 12 -8.62 8.23 -15.77
N ASP A 13 -9.74 7.53 -15.95
CA ASP A 13 -10.05 6.30 -15.22
C ASP A 13 -9.08 5.17 -15.59
N LEU A 14 -8.68 5.11 -16.87
CA LEU A 14 -7.71 4.14 -17.37
C LEU A 14 -6.30 4.44 -16.85
N GLU A 15 -5.89 5.71 -16.84
CA GLU A 15 -4.62 6.15 -16.26
C GLU A 15 -4.54 5.82 -14.77
N HIS A 16 -5.59 6.17 -14.01
CA HIS A 16 -5.65 5.89 -12.59
C HIS A 16 -5.62 4.38 -12.30
N ARG A 17 -6.36 3.57 -13.09
CA ARG A 17 -6.30 2.11 -13.00
C ARG A 17 -4.91 1.57 -13.32
N SER A 18 -4.26 2.09 -14.34
CA SER A 18 -2.89 1.70 -14.73
C SER A 18 -1.91 2.01 -13.60
N LEU A 19 -1.97 3.20 -13.01
CA LEU A 19 -1.13 3.58 -11.87
C LEU A 19 -1.37 2.65 -10.67
N ARG A 20 -2.63 2.38 -10.31
CA ARG A 20 -2.96 1.44 -9.23
C ARG A 20 -2.37 0.05 -9.47
N LEU A 21 -2.45 -0.44 -10.71
CA LEU A 21 -1.87 -1.73 -11.07
C LEU A 21 -0.34 -1.71 -10.97
N GLN A 22 0.33 -0.66 -11.47
CA GLN A 22 1.78 -0.52 -11.38
C GLN A 22 2.26 -0.46 -9.93
N VAL A 23 1.60 0.33 -9.09
CA VAL A 23 1.91 0.43 -7.65
C VAL A 23 1.70 -0.91 -6.95
N PHE A 24 0.61 -1.62 -7.25
CA PHE A 24 0.37 -2.95 -6.73
C PHE A 24 1.49 -3.93 -7.10
N LEU A 25 1.88 -3.99 -8.38
CA LEU A 25 2.94 -4.89 -8.84
C LEU A 25 4.29 -4.56 -8.19
N LEU A 26 4.65 -3.28 -8.09
CA LEU A 26 5.87 -2.85 -7.41
C LEU A 26 5.86 -3.23 -5.92
N ARG A 27 4.73 -3.06 -5.23
CA ARG A 27 4.55 -3.48 -3.84
C ARG A 27 4.82 -4.98 -3.67
N GLN A 28 4.21 -5.82 -4.50
CA GLN A 28 4.40 -7.27 -4.45
C GLN A 28 5.84 -7.69 -4.72
N LEU A 29 6.49 -7.11 -5.73
CA LEU A 29 7.89 -7.40 -6.05
C LEU A 29 8.83 -7.01 -4.90
N LEU A 30 8.62 -5.85 -4.30
CA LEU A 30 9.43 -5.39 -3.16
C LEU A 30 9.27 -6.30 -1.94
N LEU A 31 8.04 -6.69 -1.59
CA LEU A 31 7.80 -7.57 -0.44
C LEU A 31 8.40 -8.96 -0.65
N ARG A 32 8.36 -9.49 -1.88
CA ARG A 32 9.07 -10.73 -2.22
C ARG A 32 10.58 -10.59 -2.06
N LEU A 33 11.19 -9.52 -2.58
CA LEU A 33 12.61 -9.27 -2.41
C LEU A 33 13.01 -9.14 -0.93
N TYR A 34 12.20 -8.46 -0.13
CA TYR A 34 12.42 -8.37 1.32
C TYR A 34 12.30 -9.74 2.00
N THR A 35 11.31 -10.54 1.61
CA THR A 35 11.14 -11.90 2.16
C THR A 35 12.30 -12.82 1.76
N GLU A 36 12.79 -12.73 0.52
CA GLU A 36 13.98 -13.46 0.06
C GLU A 36 15.26 -13.02 0.79
N GLN A 37 15.41 -11.71 1.04
CA GLN A 37 16.60 -11.16 1.68
C GLN A 37 16.64 -11.40 3.20
N TYR A 38 15.50 -11.26 3.88
CA TYR A 38 15.41 -11.24 5.34
C TYR A 38 14.74 -12.50 5.93
N GLY A 39 14.12 -13.36 5.11
CA GLY A 39 13.46 -14.58 5.54
C GLY A 39 12.36 -14.32 6.57
N GLU A 40 12.37 -15.10 7.66
CA GLU A 40 11.43 -14.94 8.79
C GLU A 40 11.51 -13.57 9.47
N ARG A 41 12.61 -12.82 9.29
CA ARG A 41 12.77 -11.48 9.87
C ARG A 41 12.10 -10.39 9.04
N ALA A 42 11.61 -10.68 7.84
CA ALA A 42 11.03 -9.68 6.95
C ALA A 42 9.90 -8.85 7.60
N PRO A 43 8.96 -9.41 8.40
CA PRO A 43 7.89 -8.63 9.04
C PRO A 43 8.43 -7.60 10.02
N ALA A 44 9.40 -7.99 10.85
CA ALA A 44 10.01 -7.07 11.79
C ALA A 44 10.76 -5.93 11.09
N VAL A 45 11.46 -6.24 9.99
CA VAL A 45 12.18 -5.23 9.19
C VAL A 45 11.20 -4.28 8.51
N VAL A 46 10.14 -4.80 7.89
CA VAL A 46 9.10 -3.98 7.24
C VAL A 46 8.43 -3.08 8.27
N ALA A 47 8.01 -3.61 9.42
CA ALA A 47 7.41 -2.82 10.49
C ALA A 47 8.33 -1.69 10.98
N GLU A 48 9.64 -1.95 11.13
CA GLU A 48 10.61 -0.92 11.49
C GLU A 48 10.68 0.19 10.43
N ARG A 49 10.70 -0.17 9.14
CA ARG A 49 10.72 0.81 8.04
C ARG A 49 9.43 1.63 7.96
N LEU A 50 8.27 1.01 8.15
CA LEU A 50 6.99 1.71 8.16
C LEU A 50 6.90 2.68 9.35
N ALA A 51 7.43 2.30 10.52
CA ALA A 51 7.53 3.20 11.67
C ALA A 51 8.40 4.43 11.36
N GLN A 52 9.55 4.25 10.68
CA GLN A 52 10.41 5.36 10.25
C GLN A 52 9.70 6.31 9.28
N VAL A 53 8.88 5.78 8.37
CA VAL A 53 8.07 6.59 7.44
C VAL A 53 7.04 7.42 8.20
N ARG A 54 6.28 6.79 9.11
CA ARG A 54 5.28 7.48 9.93
C ARG A 54 5.89 8.61 10.75
N ASP A 55 7.04 8.36 11.37
CA ASP A 55 7.72 9.36 12.18
C ASP A 55 8.20 10.55 11.33
N ALA A 56 8.64 10.30 10.09
CA ALA A 56 9.02 11.35 9.15
C ALA A 56 7.83 12.20 8.67
N GLU A 57 6.65 11.60 8.46
CA GLU A 57 5.42 12.31 8.08
C GLU A 57 4.90 13.22 9.20
N SER A 58 5.06 12.80 10.46
CA SER A 58 4.61 13.58 11.62
C SER A 58 5.35 14.92 11.81
N GLY A 59 6.52 15.10 11.18
CA GLY A 59 7.36 16.30 11.30
C GLY A 59 7.08 17.42 10.30
N GLN A 60 6.09 17.28 9.40
CA GLN A 60 5.95 18.16 8.23
C GLN A 60 5.23 19.50 8.46
N GLY A 61 4.87 19.85 9.71
CA GLY A 61 4.25 21.15 10.01
C GLY A 61 2.87 21.35 9.37
N LEU A 62 2.13 20.25 9.18
CA LEU A 62 0.78 20.22 8.60
C LEU A 62 -0.28 20.73 9.58
N HIS A 63 -1.43 21.15 9.05
CA HIS A 63 -2.58 21.45 9.90
C HIS A 63 -3.08 20.16 10.58
N PRO A 64 -3.55 20.18 11.85
CA PRO A 64 -3.91 18.96 12.58
C PRO A 64 -4.94 18.07 11.88
N ALA A 65 -5.90 18.67 11.16
CA ALA A 65 -6.91 17.91 10.40
C ALA A 65 -6.32 17.19 9.17
N GLU A 66 -5.39 17.82 8.46
CA GLU A 66 -4.69 17.23 7.31
C GLU A 66 -3.75 16.11 7.80
N GLN A 67 -3.11 16.33 8.94
CA GLN A 67 -2.27 15.33 9.59
C GLN A 67 -3.09 14.10 10.00
N ALA A 68 -4.28 14.28 10.57
CA ALA A 68 -5.15 13.17 10.94
C ALA A 68 -5.58 12.34 9.71
N MET A 69 -5.97 13.01 8.61
CA MET A 69 -6.36 12.33 7.37
C MET A 69 -5.19 11.54 6.76
N LEU A 70 -4.00 12.14 6.71
CA LEU A 70 -2.79 11.46 6.22
C LEU A 70 -2.43 10.26 7.10
N LEU A 71 -2.54 10.37 8.42
CA LEU A 71 -2.28 9.24 9.31
C LEU A 71 -3.26 8.08 9.09
N ASP A 72 -4.53 8.37 8.80
CA ASP A 72 -5.53 7.34 8.48
C ASP A 72 -5.22 6.65 7.14
N GLU A 73 -4.91 7.42 6.09
CA GLU A 73 -4.51 6.88 4.78
C GLU A 73 -3.22 6.05 4.87
N THR A 74 -2.23 6.54 5.63
CA THR A 74 -0.98 5.82 5.88
C THR A 74 -1.22 4.53 6.68
N ALA A 75 -2.13 4.55 7.66
CA ALA A 75 -2.48 3.36 8.43
C ALA A 75 -3.15 2.28 7.57
N GLU A 76 -4.07 2.65 6.68
CA GLU A 76 -4.69 1.73 5.72
C GLU A 76 -3.63 1.12 4.79
N ALA A 77 -2.74 1.95 4.24
CA ALA A 77 -1.65 1.48 3.38
C ALA A 77 -0.67 0.54 4.09
N PHE A 78 -0.45 0.72 5.40
CA PHE A 78 0.41 -0.15 6.20
C PHE A 78 -0.26 -1.49 6.50
N ALA A 79 -1.55 -1.50 6.81
CA ALA A 79 -2.31 -2.73 7.01
C ALA A 79 -2.32 -3.61 5.75
N ASP A 80 -2.46 -3.00 4.56
CA ASP A 80 -2.32 -3.70 3.27
C ASP A 80 -0.94 -4.35 3.09
N VAL A 81 0.12 -3.71 3.59
CA VAL A 81 1.49 -4.22 3.47
C VAL A 81 1.66 -5.45 4.36
N ASP A 82 1.15 -5.39 5.58
CA ASP A 82 1.18 -6.52 6.52
C ASP A 82 0.41 -7.72 5.97
N GLU A 83 -0.81 -7.53 5.46
CA GLU A 83 -1.62 -8.60 4.87
C GLU A 83 -0.90 -9.28 3.69
N HIS A 84 -0.32 -8.48 2.78
CA HIS A 84 0.40 -9.04 1.64
C HIS A 84 1.69 -9.77 2.05
N LEU A 85 2.38 -9.30 3.09
CA LEU A 85 3.57 -9.97 3.59
C LEU A 85 3.22 -11.34 4.18
N ASP A 86 2.14 -11.41 4.95
CA ASP A 86 1.61 -12.67 5.49
C ASP A 86 1.27 -13.66 4.37
N LEU A 87 0.60 -13.19 3.30
CA LEU A 87 0.27 -14.01 2.14
C LEU A 87 1.51 -14.52 1.40
N ILE A 88 2.55 -13.69 1.25
CA ILE A 88 3.82 -14.09 0.64
C ILE A 88 4.52 -15.16 1.50
N GLN A 89 4.58 -14.96 2.82
CA GLN A 89 5.21 -15.92 3.74
C GLN A 89 4.46 -17.25 3.80
N ALA A 90 3.13 -17.22 3.68
CA ALA A 90 2.30 -18.42 3.59
C ALA A 90 2.45 -19.17 2.25
N GLY A 91 3.18 -18.61 1.27
CA GLY A 91 3.29 -19.16 -0.07
C GLY A 91 1.97 -19.09 -0.86
N ALA A 92 1.07 -18.17 -0.48
CA ALA A 92 -0.27 -18.05 -1.03
C ALA A 92 -0.37 -17.07 -2.23
N LEU A 93 0.77 -16.54 -2.70
CA LEU A 93 0.90 -15.57 -3.80
C LEU A 93 1.94 -15.98 -4.84
#